data_AF-A0A4Q5LGW4-F1
#
_entry.id   AF-A0A4Q5LGW4-F1
#
_cell.length_a   1.000
_cell.length_b   1.000
_cell.length_c   1.000
_cell.angle_alpha   90.00
_cell.angle_beta   90.00
_cell.angle_gamma   90.00
#
_symmetry.space_group_name_H-M   'P 1'
#
loop_
_entity.id
_entity.type
_entity.pdbx_description
1 polymer ?
#
loop_
_entity_poly.entity_id
_entity_poly.type
_entity_poly.pdbx_seq_one_letter_code
_entity_poly.pdbx_strand_id
1 'polypeptide(L)'
;MTTAAIREKLHDYINIADDEKVKAIYTLVEGQIVPGHHWASEEEFEADMDERYRRYQEGIDQSHTLDEVKAFMEERKQRFKKEQGV
;
A
#
# COMPACT_ATOMS: atom_id res chain seq x y z
N MET A 1 19.90 2.01 24.42
CA MET A 1 18.48 2.15 24.04
C MET A 1 18.31 1.48 22.69
N THR A 2 17.26 0.68 22.48
CA THR A 2 17.03 0.02 21.19
C THR A 2 16.44 1.01 20.19
N THR A 3 16.60 0.75 18.89
CA THR A 3 15.98 1.57 17.84
C THR A 3 14.45 1.63 17.97
N ALA A 4 13.83 0.54 18.42
CA ALA A 4 12.40 0.51 18.72
C ALA A 4 12.02 1.53 19.80
N ALA A 5 12.77 1.57 20.91
CA ALA A 5 12.53 2.54 21.98
C ALA A 5 12.83 3.99 21.57
N ILE A 6 13.75 4.22 20.62
CA ILE A 6 13.97 5.56 20.03
C ILE A 6 12.75 5.97 19.19
N ARG A 7 12.23 5.07 18.36
CA ARG A 7 11.08 5.34 17.49
C ARG A 7 9.81 5.68 18.28
N GLU A 8 9.52 4.90 19.32
CA GLU A 8 8.37 5.13 20.20
C GLU A 8 8.45 6.52 20.86
N LYS A 9 9.61 6.88 21.42
CA LYS A 9 9.82 8.20 22.03
C LYS A 9 9.68 9.36 21.04
N LEU A 10 10.13 9.19 19.81
CA LEU A 10 9.97 10.22 18.77
C LEU A 10 8.50 10.39 18.38
N HIS A 11 7.73 9.29 18.26
CA HIS A 11 6.29 9.35 18.04
C HIS A 11 5.58 10.10 19.17
N ASP A 12 5.84 9.73 20.42
CA ASP A 12 5.21 10.37 21.58
C ASP A 12 5.52 11.87 21.65
N TYR A 13 6.77 12.25 21.36
CA TYR A 13 7.17 13.66 21.33
C TYR A 13 6.47 14.45 20.22
N ILE A 14 6.43 13.91 18.99
CA ILE A 14 5.78 14.57 17.86
C ILE A 14 4.28 14.80 18.13
N ASN A 15 3.61 13.86 18.80
CA ASN A 15 2.18 13.96 19.11
C ASN A 15 1.82 15.12 20.06
N ILE A 16 2.76 15.60 20.88
CA ILE A 16 2.52 16.68 21.85
C ILE A 16 3.34 17.95 21.56
N ALA A 17 4.16 17.93 20.52
CA ALA A 17 5.00 19.06 20.14
C ALA A 17 4.15 20.20 19.57
N ASP A 18 4.54 21.44 19.85
CA ASP A 18 3.93 22.61 19.23
C ASP A 18 4.37 22.76 17.76
N ASP A 19 3.64 23.61 17.03
CA ASP A 19 3.87 23.86 15.60
C ASP A 19 5.32 24.24 15.27
N GLU A 20 5.98 25.01 16.15
CA GLU A 20 7.37 25.44 15.93
C GLU A 20 8.32 24.25 15.99
N LYS A 21 8.16 23.39 16.99
CA LYS A 21 8.96 22.16 17.13
C LYS A 21 8.68 21.17 16.01
N VAL A 22 7.42 20.99 15.61
CA VAL A 22 7.06 20.11 14.49
C VAL A 22 7.73 20.57 13.19
N LYS A 23 7.68 21.88 12.89
CA LYS A 23 8.34 22.45 11.70
C LYS A 23 9.84 22.26 11.75
N ALA A 24 10.48 22.49 12.89
CA ALA A 24 11.92 22.28 13.04
C ALA A 24 12.32 20.82 12.79
N ILE A 25 11.56 19.86 13.32
CA ILE A 25 11.78 18.42 13.06
C ILE A 25 11.59 18.13 11.57
N TYR A 26 10.52 18.63 10.96
CA TYR A 26 10.23 18.44 9.54
C TYR A 26 11.38 18.93 8.66
N THR A 27 11.88 20.16 8.87
CA THR A 27 13.03 20.70 8.13
C THR A 27 14.29 19.84 8.22
N LEU A 28 14.52 19.15 9.35
CA LEU A 28 15.68 18.26 9.50
C LEU A 28 15.60 17.01 8.62
N VAL A 29 14.40 16.54 8.31
CA VAL A 29 14.18 15.25 7.64
C VAL A 29 13.45 15.37 6.30
N GLU A 30 12.96 16.55 5.91
CA GLU A 30 12.11 16.73 4.72
C GLU A 30 12.76 16.22 3.42
N GLY A 31 14.08 16.41 3.26
CA GLY A 31 14.83 15.89 2.11
C GLY A 31 15.07 14.36 2.13
N GLN A 32 14.80 13.72 3.27
CA GLN A 32 14.89 12.26 3.47
C GLN A 32 13.51 11.60 3.51
N ILE A 33 12.45 12.37 3.76
CA ILE A 33 11.08 11.95 3.51
C ILE A 33 10.96 11.86 2.00
N VAL A 34 11.33 10.71 1.44
CA VAL A 34 10.91 10.32 0.10
C VAL A 34 9.39 10.46 0.12
N PRO A 35 8.77 11.23 -0.80
CA PRO A 35 7.32 11.17 -0.97
C PRO A 35 7.03 9.70 -1.23
N GLY A 36 6.57 8.98 -0.21
CA GLY A 36 6.40 7.54 -0.31
C GLY A 36 5.46 7.34 -1.48
N HIS A 37 5.97 6.74 -2.58
CA HIS A 37 5.36 6.71 -3.91
C HIS A 37 3.85 6.87 -3.75
N HIS A 38 3.34 8.09 -3.91
CA HIS A 38 1.98 8.39 -3.52
C HIS A 38 1.10 8.06 -4.72
N TRP A 39 1.22 6.81 -5.19
CA TRP A 39 0.42 6.26 -6.28
C TRP A 39 -1.07 6.48 -6.00
N ALA A 40 -1.45 6.46 -4.72
CA ALA A 40 -2.79 6.78 -4.26
C ALA A 40 -3.27 8.22 -4.54
N SER A 41 -2.39 9.13 -4.98
CA SER A 41 -2.73 10.51 -5.40
C SER A 41 -2.27 10.83 -6.82
N GLU A 42 -1.90 9.82 -7.60
CA GLU A 42 -1.72 9.96 -9.03
C GLU A 42 -3.11 9.91 -9.68
N GLU A 43 -3.45 10.92 -10.49
CA GLU A 43 -4.77 11.04 -11.15
C GLU A 43 -5.13 9.78 -11.96
N GLU A 44 -4.13 9.14 -12.58
CA GLU A 44 -4.30 7.88 -13.31
C GLU A 44 -4.75 6.73 -12.41
N PHE A 45 -4.22 6.68 -11.18
CA PHE A 45 -4.60 5.66 -10.20
C PHE A 45 -6.00 5.91 -9.64
N GLU A 46 -6.36 7.17 -9.35
CA GLU A 46 -7.72 7.52 -8.93
C GLU A 46 -8.74 7.12 -10.01
N ALA A 47 -8.44 7.43 -11.29
CA ALA A 47 -9.28 7.04 -12.42
C ALA A 47 -9.41 5.52 -12.58
N ASP A 48 -8.33 4.75 -12.39
CA ASP A 48 -8.39 3.28 -12.40
C ASP A 48 -9.28 2.73 -11.27
N MET A 49 -9.17 3.28 -10.06
CA MET A 49 -10.01 2.85 -8.93
C MET A 49 -11.49 3.16 -9.16
N ASP A 50 -11.82 4.35 -9.65
CA ASP A 50 -13.19 4.76 -9.95
C ASP A 50 -13.82 3.85 -11.01
N GLU A 51 -13.08 3.55 -12.08
CA GLU A 51 -13.55 2.65 -13.14
C GLU A 51 -13.76 1.22 -12.60
N ARG A 52 -12.82 0.69 -11.80
CA ARG A 52 -12.96 -0.64 -11.20
C ARG A 52 -14.14 -0.72 -10.24
N TYR A 53 -14.40 0.35 -9.47
CA TYR A 53 -15.56 0.43 -8.61
C TYR A 53 -16.86 0.46 -9.42
N ARG A 54 -16.94 1.28 -10.48
CA ARG A 54 -18.10 1.34 -11.38
C ARG A 54 -18.41 -0.03 -12.00
N ARG A 55 -17.39 -0.71 -12.53
CA ARG A 55 -17.53 -2.05 -13.13
C ARG A 55 -18.01 -3.09 -12.13
N TYR A 56 -17.56 -3.02 -10.88
CA TYR A 56 -18.06 -3.86 -9.80
C TYR A 56 -19.55 -3.59 -9.51
N GLN A 57 -19.94 -2.32 -9.39
CA GLN A 57 -21.34 -1.94 -9.14
C GLN A 57 -22.28 -2.37 -10.28
N GLU A 58 -21.81 -2.32 -11.52
CA GLU A 58 -22.55 -2.79 -12.71
C GLU A 58 -22.56 -4.31 -12.85
N GLY A 59 -21.87 -5.05 -11.98
CA GLY A 59 -21.76 -6.50 -12.03
C GLY A 59 -20.91 -7.04 -13.19
N ILE A 60 -20.14 -6.16 -13.83
CA ILE A 60 -19.20 -6.52 -14.90
C ILE A 60 -18.01 -7.27 -14.29
N ASP A 61 -17.46 -6.74 -13.20
CA ASP A 61 -16.37 -7.39 -12.45
C ASP A 61 -16.95 -8.14 -11.25
N GLN A 62 -16.74 -9.46 -11.23
CA GLN A 62 -17.24 -10.32 -10.16
C GLN A 62 -16.22 -10.42 -9.01
N SER A 63 -16.72 -10.41 -7.78
CA SER A 63 -15.90 -10.73 -6.61
C SER A 63 -15.71 -12.24 -6.48
N HIS A 64 -14.52 -12.67 -6.08
CA HIS A 64 -14.21 -14.06 -5.74
C HIS A 64 -13.82 -14.17 -4.28
N THR A 65 -14.16 -15.30 -3.68
CA THR A 65 -13.66 -15.70 -2.37
C THR A 65 -12.15 -15.98 -2.44
N LEU A 66 -11.47 -15.86 -1.30
CA LEU A 66 -10.04 -16.18 -1.24
C LEU A 66 -9.75 -17.65 -1.59
N ASP A 67 -10.67 -18.56 -1.26
CA ASP A 67 -10.53 -19.98 -1.59
C ASP A 67 -10.63 -20.24 -3.10
N GLU A 68 -11.55 -19.57 -3.80
CA GLU A 68 -11.66 -19.63 -5.26
C GLU A 68 -10.38 -19.11 -5.94
N VAL A 69 -9.88 -17.96 -5.47
CA VAL A 69 -8.63 -17.38 -5.99
C VAL A 69 -7.46 -18.33 -5.74
N LYS A 70 -7.36 -18.93 -4.55
CA LYS A 70 -6.29 -19.87 -4.21
C LYS A 70 -6.35 -21.12 -5.09
N ALA A 71 -7.54 -21.69 -5.30
CA ALA A 71 -7.74 -22.85 -6.17
C ALA A 71 -7.34 -22.54 -7.62
N PHE A 72 -7.78 -21.40 -8.15
CA PHE A 72 -7.42 -20.93 -9.49
C PHE A 72 -5.90 -20.77 -9.66
N MET A 73 -5.23 -20.15 -8.67
CA MET A 73 -3.78 -19.94 -8.72
C MET A 73 -3.00 -21.25 -8.68
N GLU A 74 -3.45 -22.23 -7.89
CA GLU A 74 -2.81 -23.54 -7.85
C GLU A 74 -3.02 -24.30 -9.17
N GLU A 75 -4.22 -24.28 -9.76
CA GLU A 75 -4.47 -24.88 -11.07
C GLU A 75 -3.56 -24.27 -12.15
N ARG A 76 -3.48 -22.93 -12.17
CA ARG A 76 -2.65 -22.20 -13.14
C ARG A 76 -1.17 -22.54 -13.00
N LYS A 77 -0.68 -22.69 -11.77
CA LYS A 77 0.69 -23.13 -11.47
C LYS A 77 0.97 -24.54 -11.98
N GLN A 78 0.04 -25.48 -11.79
CA GLN A 78 0.20 -26.86 -12.27
C GLN A 78 0.16 -26.93 -13.80
N ARG A 79 -0.67 -26.12 -14.44
CA ARG A 79 -0.72 -25.99 -15.90
C ARG A 79 0.60 -25.46 -16.46
N PHE A 80 1.13 -24.40 -15.86
CA PHE A 80 2.42 -23.83 -16.26
C PHE A 80 3.57 -24.83 -16.16
N LYS A 81 3.63 -25.61 -15.07
CA LYS A 81 4.61 -26.69 -14.91
C LYS A 81 4.54 -27.74 -16.01
N LYS A 82 3.33 -28.20 -16.34
CA LYS A 82 3.08 -29.15 -17.43
C LYS A 82 3.49 -28.59 -18.80
N GLU A 83 3.19 -27.33 -19.08
CA GLU A 83 3.55 -26.65 -20.33
C GLU A 83 5.07 -26.43 -20.46
N GLN A 84 5.78 -26.27 -19.34
CA GLN A 84 7.24 -26.10 -19.32
C GLN A 84 8.02 -27.42 -19.16
N GLY A 85 7.35 -28.57 -19.04
CA GLY A 85 8.00 -29.88 -18.94
C GLY A 85 8.81 -30.09 -17.65
N VAL A 86 8.43 -29.43 -16.54
CA VAL A 86 9.02 -29.62 -15.20
C VAL A 86 8.00 -30.19 -14.23
#